data_AF-A0A8B8BQW3-F1
#
_entry.id   AF-A0A8B8BQW3-F1
#
_cell.length_a   1.000
_cell.length_b   1.000
_cell.length_c   1.000
_cell.angle_alpha   90.00
_cell.angle_beta   90.00
_cell.angle_gamma   90.00
#
_symmetry.space_group_name_H-M   'P 1'
#
loop_
_entity.id
_entity.type
_entity.pdbx_description
1 polymer ?
#
loop_
_entity_poly.entity_id
_entity_poly.type
_entity_poly.pdbx_seq_one_letter_code
_entity_poly.pdbx_strand_id
1 'polypeptide(L)'
;MTGMVLLVCCGWTGLLCLSVQAYENLALHKSVWQNSTVLSFTADLAVDGQYTDLTYNGGQCAVSGWGQTTTEWRVDLGDVRSIHHIVIQYATGNRVWDENHPYTAYFLGFSVYISNTTNKEDGVLCFRDTNYTNATIPNPVNISCPYHGRNAIYYNNRTYPPYPEGYSMYAFSVLCEVEVYGCASPGYYGENCSLECPQNCQDGYCDIVEGTCFGCSHRYIGPRCTKDCPEGLYGCNCLKNCSMTCGDPGRCDIMTGHCNGGCQVGWTGAMCEKGYHSTINITHHEHVYIFETLCMSTIDGYLLYYKLMDNNLLCLPKKMIKIMLTAE
;
A
#
# COMPACT_ATOMS: atom_id res chain seq x y z
N MET A 1 22.88 13.48 19.94
CA MET A 1 23.96 13.85 20.88
C MET A 1 23.74 13.06 22.16
N THR A 2 24.64 12.14 22.48
CA THR A 2 24.60 11.34 23.71
C THR A 2 24.93 12.24 24.91
N GLY A 3 23.98 12.44 25.82
CA GLY A 3 24.23 13.09 27.10
C GLY A 3 24.71 12.05 28.11
N MET A 4 26.01 12.02 28.41
CA MET A 4 26.55 11.23 29.52
C MET A 4 26.25 11.97 30.84
N VAL A 5 25.46 11.36 31.72
CA VAL A 5 25.32 11.82 33.12
C VAL A 5 26.17 10.90 34.00
N LEU A 6 27.28 11.43 34.51
CA LEU A 6 28.14 10.74 35.48
C LEU A 6 27.64 11.06 36.89
N LEU A 7 26.96 10.11 37.53
CA LEU A 7 26.64 10.18 38.95
C LEU A 7 27.75 9.49 39.74
N VAL A 8 28.65 10.27 40.33
CA VAL A 8 29.71 9.76 41.22
C VAL A 8 29.17 9.70 42.64
N CYS A 9 28.61 8.55 43.02
CA CYS A 9 28.31 8.23 44.42
C CYS A 9 29.33 7.22 44.94
N CYS A 10 30.16 7.69 45.89
CA CYS A 10 31.11 6.98 46.75
C CYS A 10 31.24 5.43 46.60
N GLY A 11 31.86 4.97 45.51
CA GLY A 11 32.53 3.67 45.47
C GLY A 11 32.10 2.68 44.40
N TRP A 12 31.09 2.98 43.57
CA TRP A 12 30.68 2.11 42.46
C TRP A 12 30.50 2.92 41.18
N THR A 13 31.32 2.66 40.16
CA THR A 13 31.05 3.13 38.79
C THR A 13 29.95 2.27 38.20
N GLY A 14 28.69 2.61 38.48
CA GLY A 14 27.54 2.02 37.79
C GLY A 14 27.37 2.71 36.43
N LEU A 15 27.63 1.99 35.34
CA LEU A 15 27.29 2.44 34.00
C LEU A 15 25.76 2.27 33.83
N LEU A 16 24.99 3.31 34.15
CA LEU A 16 23.56 3.36 33.83
C LEU A 16 23.40 3.60 32.33
N CYS A 17 23.40 2.51 31.55
CA CYS A 17 22.90 2.54 30.19
C CYS A 17 21.37 2.65 30.30
N LEU A 18 20.83 3.87 30.22
CA LEU A 18 19.40 4.04 29.95
C LEU A 18 19.19 3.54 28.52
N SER A 19 18.80 2.28 28.36
CA SER A 19 18.26 1.80 27.09
C SER A 19 16.91 2.49 26.92
N VAL A 20 16.90 3.61 26.19
CA VAL A 20 15.65 4.14 25.67
C VAL A 20 15.17 3.10 24.67
N GLN A 21 14.09 2.37 24.99
CA GLN A 21 13.35 1.68 23.94
C GLN A 21 12.83 2.76 23.01
N ALA A 22 13.40 2.85 21.81
CA ALA A 22 13.08 3.96 20.92
C ALA A 22 11.76 3.76 20.18
N TYR A 23 11.27 2.52 20.12
CA TYR A 23 9.89 2.27 19.73
C TYR A 23 8.99 2.45 20.94
N GLU A 24 8.05 3.37 20.80
CA GLU A 24 7.06 3.70 21.83
C GLU A 24 5.73 3.00 21.50
N ASN A 25 4.93 2.72 22.54
CA ASN A 25 3.55 2.28 22.32
C ASN A 25 2.71 3.48 21.83
N LEU A 26 2.52 3.54 20.51
CA LEU A 26 1.79 4.60 19.81
C LEU A 26 0.28 4.52 20.02
N ALA A 27 -0.25 3.40 20.49
CA ALA A 27 -1.68 3.17 20.69
C ALA A 27 -2.17 3.65 22.07
N LEU A 28 -1.27 3.80 23.06
CA LEU A 28 -1.62 4.13 24.43
C LEU A 28 -2.49 5.41 24.50
N HIS A 29 -3.68 5.28 25.10
CA HIS A 29 -4.70 6.31 25.26
C HIS A 29 -5.14 7.01 23.97
N LYS A 30 -5.02 6.32 22.82
CA LYS A 30 -5.47 6.84 21.53
C LYS A 30 -6.97 6.66 21.32
N SER A 31 -7.48 7.39 20.33
CA SER A 31 -8.88 7.26 19.91
C SER A 31 -9.10 5.92 19.26
N VAL A 32 -10.18 5.25 19.66
CA VAL A 32 -10.49 3.89 19.21
C VAL A 32 -11.95 3.76 18.80
N TRP A 33 -12.23 2.72 18.04
CA TRP A 33 -13.56 2.36 17.60
C TRP A 33 -13.68 0.85 17.46
N GLN A 34 -14.85 0.29 17.76
CA GLN A 34 -15.18 -1.09 17.48
C GLN A 34 -16.58 -1.18 16.88
N ASN A 35 -16.81 -2.15 16.00
CA ASN A 35 -18.06 -2.26 15.24
C ASN A 35 -19.29 -2.60 16.09
N SER A 36 -19.07 -3.24 17.24
CA SER A 36 -20.10 -3.67 18.17
C SER A 36 -19.54 -3.70 19.59
N THR A 37 -20.35 -3.38 20.59
CA THR A 37 -19.96 -3.34 22.00
C THR A 37 -20.93 -4.15 22.83
N VAL A 38 -20.42 -4.96 23.75
CA VAL A 38 -21.22 -5.62 24.78
C VAL A 38 -21.16 -4.80 26.06
N LEU A 39 -22.34 -4.47 26.60
CA LEU A 39 -22.49 -3.77 27.87
C LEU A 39 -21.64 -2.49 27.91
N SER A 40 -20.71 -2.40 28.87
CA SER A 40 -19.81 -1.26 29.09
C SER A 40 -18.35 -1.59 28.73
N PHE A 41 -18.10 -2.69 28.00
CA PHE A 41 -16.76 -3.12 27.62
C PHE A 41 -16.30 -2.42 26.33
N THR A 42 -16.05 -1.12 26.46
CA THR A 42 -15.76 -0.20 25.36
C THR A 42 -14.38 -0.44 24.76
N ALA A 43 -14.19 0.07 23.54
CA ALA A 43 -12.97 -0.17 22.75
C ALA A 43 -11.69 0.36 23.40
N ASP A 44 -11.79 1.39 24.24
CA ASP A 44 -10.67 2.11 24.88
C ASP A 44 -9.95 1.29 25.94
N LEU A 45 -10.62 0.28 26.49
CA LEU A 45 -10.03 -0.67 27.42
C LEU A 45 -8.90 -1.50 26.81
N ALA A 46 -8.78 -1.55 25.47
CA ALA A 46 -7.67 -2.25 24.81
C ALA A 46 -6.44 -1.36 24.57
N VAL A 47 -6.47 -0.10 24.99
CA VAL A 47 -5.34 0.84 24.82
C VAL A 47 -5.13 1.71 26.06
N ASP A 48 -5.61 1.25 27.22
CA ASP A 48 -5.51 2.00 28.47
C ASP A 48 -4.26 1.62 29.29
N GLY A 49 -3.47 0.64 28.82
CA GLY A 49 -2.28 0.15 29.48
C GLY A 49 -2.58 -0.75 30.67
N GLN A 50 -3.80 -1.27 30.80
CA GLN A 50 -4.23 -2.11 31.92
C GLN A 50 -4.72 -3.47 31.45
N TYR A 51 -3.93 -4.51 31.75
CA TYR A 51 -4.25 -5.89 31.37
C TYR A 51 -3.79 -6.90 32.42
N THR A 52 -3.86 -6.50 33.70
CA THR A 52 -3.56 -7.35 34.86
C THR A 52 -4.67 -8.36 35.17
N ASP A 53 -5.91 -8.03 34.83
CA ASP A 53 -7.09 -8.90 34.93
C ASP A 53 -7.59 -9.21 33.51
N LEU A 54 -7.25 -10.39 33.02
CA LEU A 54 -7.59 -10.86 31.68
C LEU A 54 -8.96 -11.54 31.62
N THR A 55 -9.82 -11.34 32.62
CA THR A 55 -11.23 -11.75 32.53
C THR A 55 -12.01 -10.79 31.65
N TYR A 56 -12.91 -11.32 30.80
CA TYR A 56 -13.69 -10.48 29.89
C TYR A 56 -14.58 -9.46 30.63
N ASN A 57 -14.88 -9.70 31.91
CA ASN A 57 -15.67 -8.84 32.78
C ASN A 57 -14.85 -8.17 33.91
N GLY A 58 -13.52 -8.30 33.89
CA GLY A 58 -12.61 -7.68 34.85
C GLY A 58 -12.46 -6.17 34.67
N GLY A 59 -13.05 -5.61 33.60
CA GLY A 59 -13.02 -4.17 33.30
C GLY A 59 -11.75 -3.70 32.58
N GLN A 60 -10.94 -4.63 32.08
CA GLN A 60 -9.66 -4.38 31.41
C GLN A 60 -9.61 -4.98 29.99
N CYS A 61 -10.77 -5.25 29.40
CA CYS A 61 -10.83 -5.78 28.05
C CYS A 61 -11.99 -5.17 27.25
N ALA A 62 -11.70 -4.79 26.00
CA ALA A 62 -12.68 -4.42 24.99
C ALA A 62 -13.36 -5.69 24.45
N VAL A 63 -14.69 -5.69 24.41
CA VAL A 63 -15.48 -6.87 24.03
C VAL A 63 -16.52 -6.56 22.95
N SER A 64 -16.42 -7.25 21.82
CA SER A 64 -17.39 -7.18 20.73
C SER A 64 -18.73 -7.83 21.05
N GLY A 65 -19.75 -7.50 20.25
CA GLY A 65 -21.04 -8.19 20.24
C GLY A 65 -20.93 -9.72 20.15
N TRP A 66 -21.85 -10.44 20.80
CA TRP A 66 -21.99 -11.89 20.63
C TRP A 66 -22.72 -12.22 19.32
N GLY A 67 -22.44 -13.40 18.75
CA GLY A 67 -23.16 -13.92 17.57
C GLY A 67 -22.86 -13.19 16.26
N GLN A 68 -21.82 -12.36 16.21
CA GLN A 68 -21.44 -11.62 15.02
C GLN A 68 -20.76 -12.54 13.98
N THR A 69 -20.92 -12.22 12.70
CA THR A 69 -20.17 -12.88 11.62
C THR A 69 -18.89 -12.12 11.26
N THR A 70 -18.77 -10.86 11.67
CA THR A 70 -17.55 -10.05 11.55
C THR A 70 -17.37 -9.18 12.78
N THR A 71 -16.13 -8.99 13.21
CA THR A 71 -15.78 -8.06 14.27
C THR A 71 -14.60 -7.22 13.83
N GLU A 72 -14.67 -5.92 14.08
CA GLU A 72 -13.62 -4.98 13.77
C GLU A 72 -13.36 -4.10 14.98
N TRP A 73 -12.08 -3.94 15.31
CA TRP A 73 -11.59 -3.01 16.31
C TRP A 73 -10.46 -2.20 15.67
N ARG A 74 -10.42 -0.89 15.92
CA ARG A 74 -9.48 0.05 15.29
C ARG A 74 -8.98 1.07 16.29
N VAL A 75 -7.68 1.37 16.21
CA VAL A 75 -7.05 2.52 16.88
C VAL A 75 -6.56 3.53 15.84
N ASP A 76 -6.85 4.81 16.05
CA ASP A 76 -6.29 5.96 15.30
C ASP A 76 -5.06 6.48 16.05
N LEU A 77 -3.87 6.29 15.48
CA LEU A 77 -2.59 6.72 16.05
C LEU A 77 -2.46 8.25 16.10
N GLY A 78 -3.37 8.97 15.44
CA GLY A 78 -3.50 10.43 15.37
C GLY A 78 -2.89 11.01 14.10
N ASP A 79 -1.94 10.30 13.49
CA ASP A 79 -1.17 10.73 12.34
C ASP A 79 -0.50 9.50 11.70
N VAL A 80 0.06 9.62 10.50
CA VAL A 80 0.74 8.47 9.86
C VAL A 80 2.06 8.19 10.59
N ARG A 81 2.25 6.94 11.04
CA ARG A 81 3.39 6.52 11.84
C ARG A 81 4.05 5.29 11.24
N SER A 82 5.38 5.22 11.32
CA SER A 82 6.13 4.01 11.02
C SER A 82 5.93 3.02 12.16
N ILE A 83 5.36 1.86 11.86
CA ILE A 83 5.07 0.78 12.81
C ILE A 83 6.15 -0.28 12.65
N HIS A 84 6.66 -0.81 13.76
CA HIS A 84 7.57 -1.95 13.78
C HIS A 84 6.80 -3.25 14.01
N HIS A 85 6.03 -3.29 15.09
CA HIS A 85 5.29 -4.48 15.49
C HIS A 85 4.08 -4.12 16.33
N ILE A 86 3.15 -5.07 16.40
CA ILE A 86 1.93 -4.96 17.19
C ILE A 86 1.90 -6.13 18.16
N VAL A 87 1.61 -5.85 19.43
CA VAL A 87 1.40 -6.85 20.47
C VAL A 87 -0.09 -6.85 20.81
N ILE A 88 -0.70 -8.04 20.79
CA ILE A 88 -2.11 -8.20 21.14
C ILE A 88 -2.22 -9.15 22.33
N GLN A 89 -2.77 -8.64 23.42
CA GLN A 89 -3.11 -9.38 24.63
C GLN A 89 -4.60 -9.72 24.61
N TYR A 90 -4.91 -11.02 24.59
CA TYR A 90 -6.29 -11.51 24.60
C TYR A 90 -6.80 -11.77 26.02
N ALA A 91 -8.12 -11.79 26.17
CA ALA A 91 -8.76 -12.31 27.38
C ALA A 91 -8.48 -13.81 27.55
N THR A 92 -8.05 -14.19 28.75
CA THR A 92 -7.80 -15.59 29.16
C THR A 92 -8.70 -16.03 30.31
N GLY A 93 -9.53 -15.14 30.86
CA GLY A 93 -10.23 -15.43 32.10
C GLY A 93 -9.30 -15.63 33.30
N ASN A 94 -8.03 -15.18 33.22
CA ASN A 94 -6.95 -15.48 34.16
C ASN A 94 -6.70 -16.99 34.32
N ARG A 95 -6.94 -17.77 33.27
CA ARG A 95 -6.70 -19.22 33.23
C ARG A 95 -5.45 -19.54 32.41
N VAL A 96 -4.98 -20.77 32.56
CA VAL A 96 -3.89 -21.32 31.75
C VAL A 96 -4.30 -21.27 30.27
N TRP A 97 -3.40 -20.75 29.44
CA TRP A 97 -3.60 -20.63 28.00
C TRP A 97 -3.05 -21.87 27.29
N ASP A 98 -3.91 -22.86 27.07
CA ASP A 98 -3.59 -24.14 26.44
C ASP A 98 -4.69 -24.59 25.46
N GLU A 99 -4.51 -25.76 24.84
CA GLU A 99 -5.42 -26.30 23.81
C GLU A 99 -6.87 -26.53 24.29
N ASN A 100 -7.08 -26.68 25.60
CA ASN A 100 -8.41 -26.90 26.19
C ASN A 100 -9.08 -25.58 26.59
N HIS A 101 -8.40 -24.44 26.36
CA HIS A 101 -8.91 -23.15 26.74
C HIS A 101 -10.07 -22.72 25.84
N PRO A 102 -11.26 -22.40 26.39
CA PRO A 102 -12.47 -22.19 25.60
C PRO A 102 -12.43 -20.95 24.68
N TYR A 103 -11.51 -20.01 24.92
CA TYR A 103 -11.40 -18.78 24.14
C TYR A 103 -10.39 -18.85 23.00
N THR A 104 -9.53 -19.86 22.89
CA THR A 104 -8.51 -19.91 21.80
C THR A 104 -9.17 -19.86 20.42
N ALA A 105 -10.28 -20.58 20.27
CA ALA A 105 -11.09 -20.66 19.06
C ALA A 105 -11.65 -19.30 18.59
N TYR A 106 -11.77 -18.33 19.50
CA TYR A 106 -12.34 -17.02 19.21
C TYR A 106 -11.41 -16.17 18.34
N PHE A 107 -10.11 -16.33 18.54
CA PHE A 107 -9.10 -15.48 17.92
C PHE A 107 -8.47 -16.09 16.66
N LEU A 108 -8.67 -17.39 16.40
CA LEU A 108 -8.13 -18.03 15.20
C LEU A 108 -8.61 -17.34 13.91
N GLY A 109 -7.72 -17.22 12.92
CA GLY A 109 -8.02 -16.65 11.61
C GLY A 109 -8.18 -15.13 11.58
N PHE A 110 -7.81 -14.44 12.67
CA PHE A 110 -7.83 -12.99 12.69
C PHE A 110 -6.84 -12.38 11.70
N SER A 111 -7.06 -11.12 11.37
CA SER A 111 -6.20 -10.33 10.49
C SER A 111 -5.94 -8.96 11.09
N VAL A 112 -4.78 -8.40 10.79
CA VAL A 112 -4.38 -7.04 11.19
C VAL A 112 -4.07 -6.25 9.93
N TYR A 113 -4.64 -5.05 9.84
CA TYR A 113 -4.45 -4.13 8.73
C TYR A 113 -3.88 -2.81 9.24
N ILE A 114 -3.04 -2.20 8.41
CA ILE A 114 -2.55 -0.83 8.60
C ILE A 114 -3.16 0.03 7.50
N SER A 115 -3.88 1.09 7.86
CA SER A 115 -4.59 1.94 6.89
C SER A 115 -4.42 3.43 7.19
N ASN A 116 -4.36 4.24 6.13
CA ASN A 116 -4.42 5.70 6.24
C ASN A 116 -5.86 6.21 6.36
N THR A 117 -6.86 5.36 6.09
CA THR A 117 -8.29 5.67 6.24
C THR A 117 -8.88 4.83 7.37
N THR A 118 -10.17 5.03 7.64
CA THR A 118 -10.91 4.20 8.60
C THR A 118 -11.33 2.85 8.03
N ASN A 119 -11.11 2.59 6.73
CA ASN A 119 -11.48 1.35 6.06
C ASN A 119 -10.25 0.45 5.89
N LYS A 120 -10.40 -0.82 6.26
CA LYS A 120 -9.34 -1.82 6.13
C LYS A 120 -9.00 -2.17 4.67
N GLU A 121 -9.96 -2.06 3.76
CA GLU A 121 -9.77 -2.40 2.33
C GLU A 121 -8.88 -1.39 1.60
N ASP A 122 -8.74 -0.17 2.15
CA ASP A 122 -7.82 0.84 1.63
C ASP A 122 -6.39 0.66 2.17
N GLY A 123 -6.22 -0.23 3.14
CA GLY A 123 -4.96 -0.45 3.86
C GLY A 123 -4.16 -1.63 3.34
N VAL A 124 -3.05 -1.90 4.02
CA VAL A 124 -2.21 -3.07 3.78
C VAL A 124 -2.56 -4.16 4.78
N LEU A 125 -2.76 -5.39 4.29
CA LEU A 125 -2.86 -6.58 5.14
C LEU A 125 -1.47 -6.86 5.73
N CYS A 126 -1.31 -6.51 7.00
CA CYS A 126 -0.06 -6.68 7.71
C CYS A 126 0.13 -8.11 8.20
N PHE A 127 -0.94 -8.72 8.73
CA PHE A 127 -0.90 -10.08 9.22
C PHE A 127 -2.24 -10.75 9.00
N ARG A 128 -2.20 -12.04 8.69
CA ARG A 128 -3.36 -12.91 8.68
C ARG A 128 -2.96 -14.24 9.29
N ASP A 129 -3.69 -14.64 10.32
CA ASP A 129 -3.54 -15.98 10.87
C ASP A 129 -4.08 -17.01 9.87
N THR A 130 -3.20 -17.92 9.48
CA THR A 130 -3.54 -19.12 8.72
C THR A 130 -3.01 -20.40 9.36
N ASN A 131 -2.24 -20.28 10.44
CA ASN A 131 -1.38 -21.34 10.95
C ASN A 131 -1.65 -21.70 12.41
N TYR A 132 -2.24 -20.79 13.20
CA TYR A 132 -2.50 -21.09 14.59
C TYR A 132 -3.63 -22.12 14.72
N THR A 133 -3.50 -22.93 15.76
CA THR A 133 -4.53 -23.85 16.24
C THR A 133 -4.87 -23.49 17.69
N ASN A 134 -5.86 -24.15 18.27
CA ASN A 134 -6.19 -23.95 19.68
C ASN A 134 -4.98 -24.17 20.61
N ALA A 135 -4.06 -25.06 20.24
CA ALA A 135 -2.86 -25.36 21.03
C ALA A 135 -1.69 -24.37 20.82
N THR A 136 -1.66 -23.67 19.68
CA THR A 136 -0.46 -22.93 19.24
C THR A 136 -0.64 -21.42 19.15
N ILE A 137 -1.88 -20.91 19.19
CA ILE A 137 -2.11 -19.47 19.26
C ILE A 137 -1.45 -18.91 20.54
N PRO A 138 -0.52 -17.95 20.44
CA PRO A 138 0.14 -17.41 21.63
C PRO A 138 -0.74 -16.35 22.30
N ASN A 139 -0.42 -16.02 23.56
CA ASN A 139 -0.95 -14.85 24.24
C ASN A 139 0.10 -14.29 25.22
N PRO A 140 0.65 -13.09 24.99
CA PRO A 140 0.32 -12.18 23.89
C PRO A 140 0.80 -12.68 22.52
N VAL A 141 0.16 -12.21 21.45
CA VAL A 141 0.64 -12.40 20.08
C VAL A 141 1.53 -11.22 19.70
N ASN A 142 2.73 -11.50 19.17
CA ASN A 142 3.64 -10.48 18.65
C ASN A 142 3.69 -10.57 17.12
N ILE A 143 3.28 -9.49 16.45
CA ILE A 143 3.09 -9.42 15.00
C ILE A 143 4.06 -8.40 14.43
N SER A 144 5.05 -8.88 13.66
CA SER A 144 5.89 -7.98 12.86
C SER A 144 5.05 -7.27 11.81
N CYS A 145 5.10 -5.95 11.81
CA CYS A 145 4.23 -5.11 11.00
C CYS A 145 4.96 -3.85 10.49
N PRO A 146 6.03 -4.00 9.68
CA PRO A 146 6.91 -2.90 9.26
C PRO A 146 6.27 -2.04 8.16
N TYR A 147 5.08 -1.51 8.42
CA TYR A 147 4.33 -0.63 7.53
C TYR A 147 4.14 0.75 8.17
N HIS A 148 3.78 1.74 7.36
CA HIS A 148 3.37 3.03 7.86
C HIS A 148 1.86 3.20 7.68
N GLY A 149 1.21 3.79 8.67
CA GLY A 149 -0.20 4.10 8.58
C GLY A 149 -0.71 4.91 9.75
N ARG A 150 -1.95 5.39 9.62
CA ARG A 150 -2.62 6.13 10.69
C ARG A 150 -3.46 5.25 11.60
N ASN A 151 -4.03 4.18 11.06
CA ASN A 151 -4.92 3.28 11.76
C ASN A 151 -4.36 1.87 11.80
N ALA A 152 -4.37 1.23 12.97
CA ALA A 152 -4.20 -0.20 13.10
C ALA A 152 -5.56 -0.85 13.37
N ILE A 153 -5.90 -1.88 12.58
CA ILE A 153 -7.24 -2.48 12.55
C ILE A 153 -7.12 -3.98 12.79
N TYR A 154 -7.70 -4.46 13.88
CA TYR A 154 -7.96 -5.88 14.12
C TYR A 154 -9.28 -6.27 13.46
N TYR A 155 -9.27 -7.37 12.71
CA TYR A 155 -10.44 -7.85 11.99
C TYR A 155 -10.56 -9.36 12.12
N ASN A 156 -11.78 -9.84 12.35
CA ASN A 156 -12.09 -11.26 12.40
C ASN A 156 -13.35 -11.55 11.56
N ASN A 157 -13.31 -12.63 10.77
CA ASN A 157 -14.33 -12.92 9.78
C ASN A 157 -14.82 -14.38 9.83
N ARG A 158 -16.14 -14.55 9.83
CA ARG A 158 -16.91 -15.80 9.78
C ARG A 158 -18.11 -15.68 8.83
N THR A 159 -17.91 -15.18 7.61
CA THR A 159 -18.99 -15.06 6.61
C THR A 159 -19.09 -16.24 5.65
N TYR A 160 -18.04 -17.07 5.52
CA TYR A 160 -17.96 -18.13 4.52
C TYR A 160 -17.68 -19.51 5.15
N PRO A 161 -18.71 -20.25 5.60
CA PRO A 161 -18.54 -21.61 6.09
C PRO A 161 -18.32 -22.63 4.94
N PRO A 162 -17.69 -23.80 5.20
CA PRO A 162 -17.19 -24.28 6.48
C PRO A 162 -15.86 -23.60 6.90
N TYR A 163 -15.67 -23.40 8.20
CA TYR A 163 -14.43 -22.84 8.75
C TYR A 163 -13.38 -23.93 8.99
N PRO A 164 -12.08 -23.59 9.02
CA PRO A 164 -11.04 -24.51 9.45
C PRO A 164 -11.32 -25.10 10.84
N GLU A 165 -10.75 -26.28 11.11
CA GLU A 165 -10.91 -26.96 12.39
C GLU A 165 -10.47 -26.08 13.57
N GLY A 166 -11.22 -26.13 14.67
CA GLY A 166 -10.96 -25.35 15.87
C GLY A 166 -11.51 -23.92 15.85
N TYR A 167 -11.90 -23.38 14.68
CA TYR A 167 -12.44 -22.02 14.60
C TYR A 167 -13.83 -21.96 15.25
N SER A 168 -14.08 -20.88 15.98
CA SER A 168 -15.43 -20.54 16.42
C SER A 168 -16.36 -20.25 15.24
N MET A 169 -17.65 -20.58 15.39
CA MET A 169 -18.68 -20.27 14.39
C MET A 169 -18.98 -18.78 14.26
N TYR A 170 -18.67 -17.99 15.30
CA TYR A 170 -18.90 -16.55 15.36
C TYR A 170 -17.58 -15.80 15.46
N ALA A 171 -17.54 -14.60 14.90
CA ALA A 171 -16.41 -13.70 15.00
C ALA A 171 -16.45 -13.01 16.36
N PHE A 172 -15.29 -13.00 17.03
CA PHE A 172 -15.11 -12.38 18.33
C PHE A 172 -13.89 -11.45 18.31
N SER A 173 -14.00 -10.37 19.07
CA SER A 173 -12.91 -9.49 19.47
C SER A 173 -13.03 -9.28 20.98
N VAL A 174 -12.12 -9.92 21.73
CA VAL A 174 -12.04 -9.82 23.20
C VAL A 174 -10.58 -9.47 23.54
N LEU A 175 -10.26 -8.19 23.38
CA LEU A 175 -8.90 -7.65 23.40
C LEU A 175 -8.67 -6.95 24.74
N CYS A 176 -7.67 -7.38 25.51
CA CYS A 176 -7.34 -6.75 26.79
C CYS A 176 -6.26 -5.69 26.65
N GLU A 177 -5.33 -5.82 25.70
CA GLU A 177 -4.43 -4.74 25.32
C GLU A 177 -3.98 -4.91 23.88
N VAL A 178 -3.83 -3.80 23.16
CA VAL A 178 -3.24 -3.73 21.82
C VAL A 178 -2.18 -2.64 21.84
N GLU A 179 -0.91 -3.05 21.87
CA GLU A 179 0.22 -2.15 21.84
C GLU A 179 0.76 -2.05 20.41
N VAL A 180 0.88 -0.83 19.88
CA VAL A 180 1.43 -0.58 18.53
C VAL A 180 2.78 0.08 18.68
N TYR A 181 3.86 -0.65 18.49
CA TYR A 181 5.21 -0.14 18.66
C TYR A 181 5.78 0.44 17.37
N GLY A 182 6.29 1.66 17.44
CA GLY A 182 6.89 2.34 16.30
C GLY A 182 7.56 3.66 16.67
N CYS A 183 7.93 4.45 15.67
CA CYS A 183 8.54 5.75 15.91
C CYS A 183 7.47 6.81 16.24
N ALA A 184 7.66 7.53 17.35
CA ALA A 184 6.73 8.57 17.79
C ALA A 184 6.62 9.74 16.78
N SER A 185 7.71 10.04 16.08
CA SER A 185 7.79 11.07 15.05
C SER A 185 7.64 10.45 13.64
N PRO A 186 6.86 11.07 12.74
CA PRO A 186 6.71 10.61 11.36
C PRO A 186 8.01 10.80 10.57
N GLY A 187 8.28 9.91 9.61
CA GLY A 187 9.42 10.02 8.71
C GLY A 187 10.77 9.67 9.34
N TYR A 188 10.78 8.98 10.49
CA TYR A 188 11.99 8.47 11.14
C TYR A 188 12.05 6.93 11.13
N TYR A 189 13.27 6.41 11.14
CA TYR A 189 13.59 4.98 11.17
C TYR A 189 14.85 4.68 12.00
N GLY A 190 15.18 3.39 12.06
CA GLY A 190 16.31 2.82 12.77
C GLY A 190 15.96 2.46 14.21
N GLU A 191 16.82 1.64 14.84
CA GLU A 191 16.62 1.15 16.21
C GLU A 191 16.38 2.25 17.25
N ASN A 192 16.82 3.48 16.97
CA ASN A 192 16.68 4.65 17.84
C ASN A 192 15.69 5.71 17.32
N CYS A 193 14.93 5.45 16.26
CA CYS A 193 14.02 6.42 15.62
C CYS A 193 14.66 7.80 15.39
N SER A 194 15.96 7.81 15.06
CA SER A 194 16.80 9.00 15.00
C SER A 194 17.31 9.29 13.59
N LEU A 195 17.04 8.41 12.63
CA LEU A 195 17.43 8.57 11.25
C LEU A 195 16.21 9.03 10.45
N GLU A 196 16.32 10.13 9.73
CA GLU A 196 15.26 10.59 8.83
C GLU A 196 15.20 9.71 7.58
N CYS A 197 13.99 9.35 7.16
CA CYS A 197 13.78 8.64 5.90
C CYS A 197 14.37 9.44 4.72
N PRO A 198 14.92 8.76 3.70
CA PRO A 198 15.43 9.44 2.51
C PRO A 198 14.43 10.44 1.92
N GLN A 199 14.91 11.64 1.58
CA GLN A 199 14.05 12.77 1.15
C GLN A 199 13.12 12.45 -0.01
N ASN A 200 13.55 11.58 -0.93
CA ASN A 200 12.80 11.24 -2.14
C ASN A 200 11.98 9.94 -1.99
N CYS A 201 11.86 9.40 -0.77
CA CYS A 201 10.86 8.38 -0.51
C CYS A 201 9.47 8.96 -0.77
N GLN A 202 8.61 8.18 -1.41
CA GLN A 202 7.21 8.51 -1.58
C GLN A 202 6.56 8.73 -0.20
N ASP A 203 5.82 9.83 -0.09
CA ASP A 203 5.15 10.30 1.13
C ASP A 203 6.08 10.54 2.34
N GLY A 204 7.41 10.48 2.16
CA GLY A 204 8.40 10.69 3.23
C GLY A 204 8.56 9.50 4.19
N TYR A 205 8.02 8.33 3.86
CA TYR A 205 8.10 7.14 4.71
C TYR A 205 8.99 6.04 4.12
N CYS A 206 9.60 5.28 5.01
CA CYS A 206 10.53 4.21 4.68
C CYS A 206 10.37 3.06 5.69
N ASP A 207 10.92 1.90 5.35
CA ASP A 207 11.03 0.76 6.25
C ASP A 207 11.68 1.20 7.56
N ILE A 208 11.03 0.88 8.67
CA ILE A 208 11.41 1.38 9.99
C ILE A 208 12.75 0.83 10.48
N VAL A 209 13.23 -0.29 9.92
CA VAL A 209 14.50 -0.91 10.31
C VAL A 209 15.60 -0.51 9.32
N GLU A 210 15.38 -0.77 8.03
CA GLU A 210 16.39 -0.66 6.98
C GLU A 210 16.48 0.74 6.36
N GLY A 211 15.45 1.57 6.52
CA GLY A 211 15.34 2.88 5.86
C GLY A 211 15.14 2.78 4.35
N THR A 212 14.68 1.64 3.85
CA THR A 212 14.38 1.41 2.44
C THR A 212 13.02 2.03 2.11
N CYS A 213 12.93 2.85 1.06
CA CYS A 213 11.66 3.45 0.65
C CYS A 213 10.72 2.40 0.05
N PHE A 214 9.43 2.46 0.40
CA PHE A 214 8.39 1.62 -0.23
C PHE A 214 8.06 2.05 -1.67
N GLY A 215 8.39 3.30 -2.00
CA GLY A 215 8.35 3.86 -3.34
C GLY A 215 9.15 5.14 -3.38
N CYS A 216 9.49 5.59 -4.58
CA CYS A 216 10.19 6.83 -4.83
C CYS A 216 9.26 7.87 -5.44
N SER A 217 9.45 9.12 -5.03
CA SER A 217 8.89 10.26 -5.74
C SER A 217 9.30 10.24 -7.22
N HIS A 218 8.52 10.94 -8.05
CA HIS A 218 8.89 11.19 -9.45
C HIS A 218 10.36 11.60 -9.56
N ARG A 219 11.02 11.16 -10.63
CA ARG A 219 12.44 11.39 -10.94
C ARG A 219 13.44 10.51 -10.21
N TYR A 220 13.04 9.70 -9.24
CA TYR A 220 13.99 8.89 -8.47
C TYR A 220 13.68 7.40 -8.50
N ILE A 221 14.73 6.59 -8.35
CA ILE A 221 14.67 5.13 -8.28
C ILE A 221 15.69 4.58 -7.28
N GLY A 222 15.51 3.31 -6.94
CA GLY A 222 16.39 2.53 -6.07
C GLY A 222 15.88 2.47 -4.64
N PRO A 223 16.51 1.63 -3.80
CA PRO A 223 16.00 1.33 -2.45
C PRO A 223 15.93 2.54 -1.52
N ARG A 224 16.71 3.59 -1.78
CA ARG A 224 16.70 4.83 -1.00
C ARG A 224 16.38 6.07 -1.83
N CYS A 225 15.90 5.89 -3.06
CA CYS A 225 15.51 6.98 -3.96
C CYS A 225 16.62 8.04 -4.18
N THR A 226 17.87 7.59 -4.23
CA THR A 226 19.06 8.45 -4.41
C THR A 226 19.55 8.51 -5.85
N LYS A 227 18.98 7.70 -6.76
CA LYS A 227 19.37 7.65 -8.17
C LYS A 227 18.30 8.32 -9.02
N ASP A 228 18.71 9.09 -10.01
CA ASP A 228 17.81 9.67 -10.99
C ASP A 228 17.17 8.57 -11.88
N CYS A 229 15.93 8.80 -12.32
CA CYS A 229 15.30 7.93 -13.31
C CYS A 229 16.13 7.92 -14.60
N PRO A 230 16.32 6.74 -15.20
CA PRO A 230 16.82 6.63 -16.58
C PRO A 230 15.96 7.46 -17.55
N GLU A 231 16.58 8.00 -18.60
CA GLU A 231 15.85 8.66 -19.67
C GLU A 231 14.83 7.70 -20.32
N GLY A 232 13.67 8.25 -20.67
CA GLY A 232 12.57 7.51 -21.27
C GLY A 232 11.66 6.76 -20.29
N LEU A 233 11.88 6.92 -18.99
CA LEU A 233 10.97 6.47 -17.95
C LEU A 233 10.30 7.66 -17.23
N TYR A 234 9.07 7.47 -16.77
CA TYR A 234 8.32 8.49 -16.04
C TYR A 234 7.43 7.87 -14.93
N GLY A 235 6.88 8.74 -14.08
CA GLY A 235 6.02 8.35 -12.96
C GLY A 235 6.79 7.96 -11.70
N CYS A 236 6.08 7.63 -10.62
CA CYS A 236 6.67 7.11 -9.38
C CYS A 236 7.46 5.82 -9.67
N ASN A 237 8.62 5.68 -9.03
CA ASN A 237 9.56 4.57 -9.26
C ASN A 237 10.02 4.38 -10.72
N CYS A 238 9.78 5.35 -11.61
CA CYS A 238 10.13 5.26 -13.04
C CYS A 238 9.54 4.00 -13.74
N LEU A 239 8.34 3.55 -13.33
CA LEU A 239 7.77 2.28 -13.81
C LEU A 239 7.08 2.39 -15.18
N LYS A 240 6.90 3.59 -15.73
CA LYS A 240 6.19 3.81 -16.98
C LYS A 240 7.16 4.24 -18.08
N ASN A 241 6.97 3.72 -19.29
CA ASN A 241 7.78 4.09 -20.46
C ASN A 241 7.18 5.30 -21.18
N CYS A 242 8.01 6.27 -21.53
CA CYS A 242 7.65 7.32 -22.47
C CYS A 242 7.27 6.73 -23.83
N SER A 243 6.31 7.35 -24.51
CA SER A 243 5.86 6.85 -25.80
C SER A 243 6.94 6.99 -26.88
N MET A 244 7.08 5.95 -27.71
CA MET A 244 7.95 5.98 -28.90
C MET A 244 7.38 6.84 -30.03
N THR A 245 6.11 7.24 -29.93
CA THR A 245 5.40 8.08 -30.90
C THR A 245 5.41 9.56 -30.52
N CYS A 246 6.07 9.93 -29.42
CA CYS A 246 6.42 11.32 -29.13
C CYS A 246 7.28 11.90 -30.26
N GLY A 247 7.23 13.22 -30.45
CA GLY A 247 8.05 13.94 -31.43
C GLY A 247 9.54 13.63 -31.29
N ASP A 248 10.04 13.58 -30.05
CA ASP A 248 11.29 12.90 -29.68
C ASP A 248 10.96 11.48 -29.18
N PRO A 249 11.27 10.41 -29.93
CA PRO A 249 10.89 9.05 -29.57
C PRO A 249 11.41 8.65 -28.19
N GLY A 250 10.51 8.19 -27.32
CA GLY A 250 10.88 7.73 -25.98
C GLY A 250 11.27 8.87 -25.03
N ARG A 251 10.99 10.14 -25.35
CA ARG A 251 11.25 11.27 -24.47
C ARG A 251 9.97 12.01 -24.12
N CYS A 252 9.70 12.11 -22.81
CA CYS A 252 8.49 12.73 -22.29
C CYS A 252 8.76 13.41 -20.94
N ASP A 253 7.81 14.19 -20.45
CA ASP A 253 7.86 14.77 -19.12
C ASP A 253 7.86 13.67 -18.05
N ILE A 254 8.87 13.68 -17.20
CA ILE A 254 9.13 12.64 -16.19
C ILE A 254 8.06 12.52 -15.10
N MET A 255 7.23 13.56 -14.91
CA MET A 255 6.15 13.55 -13.93
C MET A 255 4.85 13.05 -14.55
N THR A 256 4.49 13.59 -15.72
CA THR A 256 3.17 13.41 -16.34
C THR A 256 3.16 12.40 -17.47
N GLY A 257 4.31 12.07 -18.06
CA GLY A 257 4.42 11.28 -19.28
C GLY A 257 4.15 12.06 -20.58
N HIS A 258 3.96 13.38 -20.48
CA HIS A 258 3.54 14.21 -21.62
C HIS A 258 4.66 14.38 -22.67
N CYS A 259 4.34 14.21 -23.96
CA CYS A 259 5.30 14.43 -25.04
C CYS A 259 5.45 15.94 -25.34
N ASN A 260 6.41 16.61 -24.69
CA ASN A 260 6.62 18.06 -24.84
C ASN A 260 6.97 18.49 -26.29
N GLY A 261 7.52 17.59 -27.10
CA GLY A 261 7.81 17.82 -28.53
C GLY A 261 6.61 17.60 -29.46
N GLY A 262 5.41 17.42 -28.92
CA GLY A 262 4.23 17.00 -29.68
C GLY A 262 4.32 15.52 -30.08
N CYS A 263 3.49 15.13 -31.06
CA CYS A 263 3.40 13.75 -31.55
C CYS A 263 3.98 13.62 -32.95
N GLN A 264 4.49 12.42 -33.25
CA GLN A 264 4.79 12.04 -34.63
C GLN A 264 3.52 12.10 -35.49
N VAL A 265 3.71 12.27 -36.80
CA VAL A 265 2.60 12.35 -37.75
C VAL A 265 1.69 11.13 -37.62
N GLY A 266 0.38 11.38 -37.56
CA GLY A 266 -0.63 10.34 -37.38
C GLY A 266 -0.92 9.97 -35.93
N TRP A 267 -0.28 10.62 -34.95
CA TRP A 267 -0.53 10.39 -33.52
C TRP A 267 -1.05 11.66 -32.82
N THR A 268 -1.87 11.48 -31.81
CA THR A 268 -2.43 12.54 -30.96
C THR A 268 -2.62 12.04 -29.52
N GLY A 269 -3.06 12.93 -28.64
CA GLY A 269 -3.15 12.69 -27.20
C GLY A 269 -1.94 13.26 -26.45
N ALA A 270 -2.04 13.36 -25.13
CA ALA A 270 -1.00 13.94 -24.30
C ALA A 270 0.27 13.07 -24.26
N MET A 271 0.11 11.75 -24.41
CA MET A 271 1.21 10.78 -24.44
C MET A 271 1.39 10.21 -25.85
N CYS A 272 0.79 10.84 -26.87
CA CYS A 272 0.76 10.35 -28.25
C CYS A 272 0.25 8.92 -28.37
N GLU A 273 -0.72 8.56 -27.52
CA GLU A 273 -1.26 7.21 -27.39
C GLU A 273 -2.36 6.88 -28.40
N LYS A 274 -2.87 7.89 -29.12
CA LYS A 274 -3.97 7.73 -30.08
C LYS A 274 -3.45 7.87 -31.51
N GLY A 275 -3.37 6.76 -32.23
CA GLY A 275 -3.06 6.75 -33.65
C GLY A 275 -4.31 6.97 -34.51
N TYR A 276 -4.22 7.84 -35.51
CA TYR A 276 -5.19 7.90 -36.60
C TYR A 276 -4.80 6.89 -37.67
N HIS A 277 -5.50 5.76 -37.68
CA HIS A 277 -5.54 4.89 -38.85
C HIS A 277 -6.60 5.45 -39.80
N SER A 278 -6.16 6.10 -40.89
CA SER A 278 -7.07 6.49 -41.96
C SER A 278 -7.46 5.26 -42.77
N THR A 279 -8.65 4.70 -42.52
CA THR A 279 -9.21 3.65 -43.37
C THR A 279 -9.69 4.29 -44.67
N ILE A 280 -8.95 4.08 -45.76
CA ILE A 280 -9.36 4.57 -47.08
C ILE A 280 -10.12 3.43 -47.77
N ASN A 281 -11.42 3.63 -48.01
CA ASN A 281 -12.22 2.75 -48.85
C ASN A 281 -12.03 3.14 -50.32
N ILE A 282 -11.32 2.31 -51.08
CA ILE A 282 -11.18 2.48 -52.53
C ILE A 282 -12.17 1.53 -53.21
N THR A 283 -13.16 2.09 -53.92
CA THR A 283 -14.08 1.33 -54.76
C THR A 283 -13.60 1.34 -56.20
N HIS A 284 -13.36 0.15 -56.77
CA HIS A 284 -13.03 0.00 -58.19
C HIS A 284 -13.78 -1.20 -58.76
N HIS A 285 -14.64 -0.96 -59.76
CA HIS A 285 -15.42 -2.00 -60.46
C HIS A 285 -16.06 -3.02 -59.50
N GLU A 286 -16.98 -2.56 -58.66
CA GLU A 286 -17.79 -3.40 -57.74
C GLU A 286 -17.03 -4.13 -56.62
N HIS A 287 -15.72 -3.92 -56.48
CA HIS A 287 -14.92 -4.40 -55.35
C HIS A 287 -14.56 -3.26 -54.39
N VAL A 288 -14.77 -3.50 -53.09
CA VAL A 288 -14.36 -2.62 -51.97
C VAL A 288 -13.03 -3.13 -51.43
N TYR A 289 -11.99 -2.30 -51.44
CA TYR A 289 -10.70 -2.60 -50.80
C TYR A 289 -10.54 -1.73 -49.55
N ILE A 290 -10.36 -2.38 -48.39
CA ILE A 290 -10.14 -1.75 -47.09
C ILE A 290 -8.63 -1.78 -46.80
N PHE A 291 -8.03 -0.63 -46.52
CA PHE A 291 -6.60 -0.52 -46.17
C PHE A 291 -6.43 0.08 -44.78
N GLU A 292 -5.65 -0.58 -43.92
CA GLU A 292 -5.48 -0.19 -42.50
C GLU A 292 -4.25 0.69 -42.22
N THR A 293 -3.38 0.96 -43.21
CA THR A 293 -2.17 1.79 -42.99
C THR A 293 -1.74 2.52 -44.26
N LEU A 294 -1.76 3.86 -44.23
CA LEU A 294 -1.20 4.71 -45.28
C LEU A 294 -0.36 5.84 -44.66
N CYS A 295 0.87 5.99 -45.15
CA CYS A 295 1.66 7.21 -44.92
C CYS A 295 1.26 8.28 -45.94
N MET A 296 1.04 9.51 -45.48
CA MET A 296 0.72 10.68 -46.30
C MET A 296 1.95 11.60 -46.39
N SER A 297 2.35 11.98 -47.61
CA SER A 297 3.36 13.04 -47.81
C SER A 297 2.86 14.08 -48.82
N THR A 298 3.40 15.30 -48.76
CA THR A 298 3.12 16.38 -49.71
C THR A 298 4.37 16.69 -50.53
N ILE A 299 4.27 16.58 -51.86
CA ILE A 299 5.31 17.03 -52.80
C ILE A 299 4.64 17.94 -53.84
N ASP A 300 5.17 19.15 -54.03
CA ASP A 300 4.68 20.15 -55.00
C ASP A 300 3.15 20.38 -54.97
N GLY A 301 2.55 20.41 -53.77
CA GLY A 301 1.12 20.67 -53.60
C GLY A 301 0.19 19.46 -53.82
N TYR A 302 0.73 18.26 -54.00
CA TYR A 302 -0.04 17.02 -54.17
C TYR A 302 0.12 16.07 -52.97
N LEU A 303 -0.99 15.43 -52.55
CA LEU A 303 -1.02 14.37 -51.54
C LEU A 303 -0.59 13.03 -52.16
N LEU A 304 0.49 12.45 -51.67
CA LEU A 304 0.96 11.12 -52.05
C LEU A 304 0.60 10.10 -50.96
N TYR A 305 0.06 8.97 -51.42
CA TYR A 305 -0.42 7.85 -50.61
C TYR A 305 0.49 6.64 -50.86
N TYR A 306 1.14 6.10 -49.83
CA TYR A 306 1.99 4.90 -49.97
C TYR A 306 1.50 3.75 -49.10
N LYS A 307 1.53 2.54 -49.68
CA LYS A 307 1.31 1.27 -48.98
C LYS A 307 2.69 0.70 -48.58
N LEU A 308 2.93 0.49 -47.29
CA LEU A 308 4.07 -0.30 -46.82
C LEU A 308 3.61 -1.76 -46.75
N MET A 309 3.94 -2.55 -47.78
CA MET A 309 3.97 -4.00 -47.66
C MET A 309 5.32 -4.49 -48.20
N ASP A 310 6.07 -5.18 -47.35
CA ASP A 310 7.27 -5.93 -47.70
C ASP A 310 8.25 -5.23 -48.66
N ASN A 311 8.78 -4.07 -48.25
CA ASN A 311 9.86 -3.34 -48.92
C ASN A 311 9.65 -2.92 -50.40
N ASN A 312 8.42 -2.93 -50.93
CA ASN A 312 8.13 -2.43 -52.28
C ASN A 312 7.20 -1.21 -52.29
N LEU A 313 7.63 -0.16 -52.98
CA LEU A 313 6.87 1.08 -53.18
C LEU A 313 5.91 0.92 -54.36
N LEU A 314 4.61 1.12 -54.14
CA LEU A 314 3.62 1.17 -55.23
C LEU A 314 3.20 2.63 -55.48
N CYS A 315 3.56 3.19 -56.63
CA CYS A 315 3.10 4.51 -57.08
C CYS A 315 1.79 4.37 -57.86
N LEU A 316 0.69 4.92 -57.35
CA LEU A 316 -0.60 4.92 -58.06
C LEU A 316 -0.67 6.05 -59.10
N PRO A 317 -1.17 5.80 -60.33
CA PRO A 317 -1.27 6.80 -61.38
C PRO A 317 -2.36 7.85 -61.10
N LYS A 318 -2.12 9.10 -61.54
CA LYS A 318 -2.97 10.32 -61.35
C LYS A 318 -4.48 10.13 -61.57
N LYS A 319 -4.91 9.17 -62.39
CA LYS A 319 -6.33 8.93 -62.72
C LYS A 319 -7.12 8.13 -61.68
N MET A 320 -6.45 7.53 -60.68
CA MET A 320 -7.10 6.74 -59.63
C MET A 320 -7.46 7.55 -58.36
N ILE A 321 -7.13 8.84 -58.31
CA ILE A 321 -7.36 9.67 -57.12
C ILE A 321 -8.63 10.50 -57.31
N LYS A 322 -9.75 10.04 -56.76
CA LYS A 322 -10.97 10.86 -56.56
C LYS A 322 -11.12 11.05 -55.05
N ILE A 323 -10.75 12.23 -54.55
CA ILE A 323 -10.80 12.55 -53.12
C ILE A 323 -12.22 13.06 -52.79
N MET A 324 -12.97 12.31 -51.99
CA MET A 324 -14.06 12.88 -51.17
C MET A 324 -13.49 13.12 -49.77
N LEU A 325 -13.20 14.38 -49.44
CA LEU A 325 -13.00 14.80 -48.06
C LEU A 325 -14.37 15.16 -47.50
N THR A 326 -14.99 14.25 -46.76
CA THR A 326 -16.05 14.61 -45.82
C THR A 326 -15.49 14.38 -44.42
N ALA A 327 -15.22 15.47 -43.72
CA ALA A 327 -14.96 15.44 -42.29
C ALA A 327 -16.31 15.45 -41.56
N GLU A 328 -16.55 14.44 -40.73
CA GLU A 328 -17.45 14.49 -39.58
C GLU A 328 -16.63 14.28 -38.31
#